data_AF-A0A6C0EM12-F1
#
_entry.id   AF-A0A6C0EM12-F1
#
_cell.length_a   1.000
_cell.length_b   1.000
_cell.length_c   1.000
_cell.angle_alpha   90.00
_cell.angle_beta   90.00
_cell.angle_gamma   90.00
#
_symmetry.space_group_name_H-M   'P 1'
#
loop_
_entity.id
_entity.type
_entity.pdbx_description
1 polymer ?
#
loop_
_entity_poly.entity_id
_entity_poly.type
_entity_poly.pdbx_seq_one_letter_code
_entity_poly.pdbx_strand_id
1 'polypeptide(L)'
;MSFEDSVKSWVQIDNQMKLLQEKVKELRDKKNDVEFQIYNYAEDNNLQNAVIEISDGKLKFSETKSTSPLSLKYVEKCLHEIVSDENVVKQIMIYIKEHREVKVESAIKRSYTSS
;
A
#
# COMPACT_ATOMS: atom_id res chain seq x y z
N MET A 1 3.81 11.13 34.64
CA MET A 1 2.66 11.05 33.71
C MET A 1 1.80 9.90 34.20
N SER A 2 0.53 10.14 34.55
CA SER A 2 -0.35 9.06 35.00
C SER A 2 -0.82 8.20 33.83
N PHE A 3 -1.42 7.04 34.13
CA PHE A 3 -2.09 6.23 33.11
C PHE A 3 -3.17 7.04 32.37
N GLU A 4 -3.97 7.82 33.10
CA GLU A 4 -4.99 8.67 32.45
C GLU A 4 -4.37 9.72 31.53
N ASP A 5 -3.25 10.32 31.90
CA ASP A 5 -2.53 11.28 31.05
C ASP A 5 -2.00 10.62 29.77
N SER A 6 -1.46 9.41 29.86
CA SER A 6 -0.99 8.64 28.71
C SER A 6 -2.14 8.29 27.76
N VAL A 7 -3.29 7.89 28.29
CA VAL A 7 -4.50 7.61 27.48
C VAL A 7 -5.02 8.89 26.81
N LYS A 8 -5.10 10.01 27.54
CA LYS A 8 -5.52 11.30 26.96
C LYS A 8 -4.58 11.76 25.85
N SER A 9 -3.27 11.67 26.09
CA SER A 9 -2.26 12.03 25.10
C SER A 9 -2.34 11.15 23.86
N TRP A 10 -2.50 9.83 24.03
CA TRP A 10 -2.68 8.90 22.92
C TRP A 10 -3.90 9.25 22.06
N VAL A 11 -5.05 9.56 22.68
CA VAL A 11 -6.27 9.96 21.96
C VAL A 11 -6.09 11.30 21.23
N GLN A 12 -5.39 12.27 21.83
CA GLN A 12 -5.10 13.55 21.19
C GLN A 12 -4.22 13.37 19.96
N ILE A 13 -3.17 12.55 20.06
CA ILE A 13 -2.28 12.23 18.93
C ILE A 13 -3.06 11.52 17.83
N ASP A 14 -3.85 10.49 18.16
CA ASP A 14 -4.67 9.74 17.21
C ASP A 14 -5.66 10.64 16.45
N ASN A 15 -6.30 11.59 17.15
CA ASN A 15 -7.17 12.59 16.51
C ASN A 15 -6.40 13.48 15.51
N GLN A 16 -5.22 13.98 15.88
CA GLN A 16 -4.40 14.81 14.99
C GLN A 16 -3.94 14.02 13.77
N MET A 17 -3.51 12.77 13.96
CA MET A 17 -3.13 11.88 12.88
C MET A 17 -4.27 11.66 11.90
N LYS A 18 -5.50 11.42 12.39
CA LYS A 18 -6.68 11.26 11.53
C LYS A 18 -6.91 12.49 10.64
N LEU A 19 -6.90 13.69 11.23
CA LEU A 19 -7.09 14.95 10.48
C LEU A 19 -6.00 15.16 9.41
N LEU A 20 -4.74 14.93 9.77
CA LEU A 20 -3.62 15.05 8.83
C LEU A 20 -3.71 13.99 7.72
N GLN A 21 -4.11 12.76 8.04
CA GLN A 21 -4.28 11.69 7.06
C GLN A 21 -5.40 11.99 6.06
N GLU A 22 -6.50 12.59 6.49
CA GLU A 22 -7.57 13.07 5.61
C GLU A 22 -7.02 14.13 4.64
N LYS A 23 -6.21 15.08 5.13
CA LYS A 23 -5.60 16.09 4.28
C LYS A 23 -4.58 15.50 3.30
N VAL A 24 -3.76 14.56 3.76
CA VAL A 24 -2.80 13.83 2.92
C VAL A 24 -3.52 13.06 1.83
N LYS A 25 -4.67 12.46 2.13
CA LYS A 25 -5.50 11.77 1.12
C LYS A 25 -5.97 12.75 0.05
N GLU A 26 -6.56 13.89 0.46
CA GLU A 26 -7.02 14.93 -0.49
C GLU A 26 -5.88 15.43 -1.40
N LEU A 27 -4.70 15.71 -0.83
CA LEU A 27 -3.55 16.16 -1.60
C LEU A 27 -3.00 15.08 -2.54
N ARG A 28 -3.02 13.82 -2.12
CA ARG A 28 -2.62 12.69 -2.95
C ARG A 28 -3.53 12.54 -4.16
N ASP A 29 -4.84 12.64 -3.95
CA ASP A 29 -5.83 12.53 -5.03
C ASP A 29 -5.62 13.66 -6.05
N LYS A 30 -5.53 14.92 -5.59
CA LYS A 30 -5.23 16.07 -6.46
C LYS A 30 -3.89 15.95 -7.19
N LYS A 31 -2.86 15.44 -6.51
CA LYS A 31 -1.55 15.22 -7.13
C LYS A 31 -1.68 14.21 -8.27
N ASN A 32 -2.36 13.08 -8.02
CA ASN A 32 -2.54 12.04 -9.03
C ASN A 32 -3.31 12.56 -10.25
N ASP A 33 -4.33 13.40 -10.05
CA ASP A 33 -5.09 14.01 -11.15
C ASP A 33 -4.20 14.90 -12.04
N VAL A 34 -3.37 15.74 -11.43
CA VAL A 34 -2.42 16.60 -12.16
C VAL A 34 -1.33 15.76 -12.82
N GLU A 35 -0.83 14.74 -12.14
CA GLU A 35 0.18 13.82 -12.67
C GLU A 35 -0.33 13.10 -13.93
N PHE A 36 -1.59 12.63 -13.92
CA PHE A 36 -2.23 12.05 -15.10
C PHE A 36 -2.29 13.01 -16.28
N GLN A 37 -2.65 14.28 -16.04
CA GLN A 37 -2.66 15.31 -17.10
C GLN A 37 -1.27 15.56 -17.68
N ILE A 38 -0.24 15.61 -16.83
CA ILE A 38 1.15 15.81 -17.25
C ILE A 38 1.64 14.61 -18.08
N TYR A 39 1.34 13.38 -17.65
CA TYR A 39 1.69 12.18 -18.41
C TYR A 39 1.02 12.14 -19.78
N ASN A 40 -0.29 12.39 -19.87
CA ASN A 40 -1.00 12.39 -21.15
C ASN A 40 -0.44 13.46 -22.10
N TYR A 41 -0.22 14.68 -21.61
CA TYR A 41 0.40 15.72 -22.42
C TYR A 41 1.80 15.32 -22.90
N ALA A 42 2.61 14.72 -22.04
CA ALA A 42 3.93 14.26 -22.41
C ALA A 42 3.88 13.12 -23.43
N GLU A 43 2.91 12.22 -23.34
CA GLU A 43 2.69 11.14 -24.30
C GLU A 43 2.26 11.68 -25.67
N ASP A 44 1.24 12.54 -25.71
CA ASP A 44 0.71 13.15 -26.93
C ASP A 44 1.77 13.96 -27.71
N ASN A 45 2.76 14.49 -26.99
CA ASN A 45 3.83 15.32 -27.54
C ASN A 45 5.20 14.62 -27.64
N ASN A 46 5.27 13.30 -27.39
CA ASN A 46 6.51 12.51 -27.42
C ASN A 46 7.63 13.03 -26.49
N LEU A 47 7.25 13.51 -25.30
CA LEU A 47 8.15 14.09 -24.28
C LEU A 47 8.50 13.10 -23.15
N GLN A 48 8.30 11.79 -23.32
CA GLN A 48 8.53 10.79 -22.27
C GLN A 48 10.00 10.73 -21.80
N ASN A 49 10.95 11.19 -22.63
CA ASN A 49 12.37 11.25 -22.26
C ASN A 49 12.81 12.65 -21.80
N ALA A 50 11.88 13.61 -21.70
CA ALA A 50 12.20 14.98 -21.33
C ALA A 50 12.58 15.10 -19.84
N VAL A 51 13.41 16.08 -19.54
CA VAL A 51 13.77 16.49 -18.18
C VAL A 51 13.24 17.89 -17.98
N ILE A 52 12.39 18.09 -16.97
CA ILE A 52 11.80 19.39 -16.65
C ILE A 52 12.56 19.95 -15.45
N GLU A 53 13.29 21.04 -15.64
CA GLU A 53 13.98 21.75 -14.56
C GLU A 53 12.97 22.61 -13.77
N ILE A 54 13.03 22.53 -12.45
CA ILE A 54 12.22 23.28 -11.50
C ILE A 54 13.13 23.96 -10.47
N SER A 55 12.60 24.89 -9.68
CA SER A 55 13.41 25.71 -8.76
C SER A 55 14.22 24.91 -7.74
N ASP A 56 13.74 23.73 -7.34
CA ASP A 56 14.34 22.86 -6.33
C ASP A 56 14.88 21.53 -6.91
N GLY A 57 14.96 21.40 -8.24
CA GLY A 57 15.51 20.20 -8.86
C GLY A 57 14.98 19.93 -10.26
N LYS A 58 14.76 18.66 -10.59
CA LYS A 58 14.29 18.24 -11.91
C LYS A 58 13.27 17.12 -11.82
N LEU A 59 12.31 17.13 -12.72
CA LEU A 59 11.34 16.06 -12.92
C LEU A 59 11.73 15.25 -14.15
N LYS A 60 11.56 13.93 -14.05
CA LYS A 60 11.74 12.99 -15.15
C LYS A 60 10.59 12.01 -15.13
N PHE A 61 10.11 11.64 -16.32
CA PHE A 61 9.18 10.54 -16.46
C PHE A 61 9.95 9.23 -16.27
N SER A 62 9.40 8.32 -15.46
CA SER A 62 10.03 7.04 -15.16
C SER A 62 8.99 5.95 -15.04
N GLU A 63 9.21 4.84 -15.75
CA GLU A 63 8.42 3.64 -15.57
C GLU A 63 9.07 2.74 -14.53
N THR A 64 8.30 2.35 -13.51
CA THR A 64 8.73 1.33 -12.56
C THR A 64 7.93 0.06 -12.78
N LYS A 65 8.61 -1.02 -13.14
CA LYS A 65 8.01 -2.36 -13.17
C LYS A 65 8.10 -2.97 -11.77
N SER A 66 6.97 -3.18 -11.12
CA SER A 66 6.91 -3.91 -9.86
C SER A 66 6.34 -5.31 -10.08
N THR A 67 7.00 -6.31 -9.51
CA THR A 67 6.48 -7.68 -9.50
C THR A 67 5.41 -7.79 -8.43
N SER A 68 4.27 -8.38 -8.77
CA SER A 68 3.19 -8.60 -7.81
C SER A 68 3.69 -9.44 -6.62
N PRO A 69 3.21 -9.16 -5.40
CA PRO A 69 3.58 -9.96 -4.24
C PRO A 69 3.12 -11.42 -4.41
N LEU A 70 3.90 -12.35 -3.89
CA LEU A 70 3.56 -13.78 -3.86
C LEU A 70 2.42 -14.04 -2.86
N SER A 71 1.18 -13.80 -3.32
CA SER A 71 -0.01 -14.14 -2.56
C SER A 71 -0.20 -15.66 -2.51
N LEU A 72 -0.81 -16.18 -1.44
CA LEU A 72 -1.15 -17.61 -1.36
C LEU A 72 -2.00 -18.06 -2.56
N LYS A 73 -2.90 -17.20 -3.04
CA LYS A 73 -3.72 -17.48 -4.24
C LYS A 73 -2.88 -17.60 -5.51
N TYR A 74 -1.84 -16.78 -5.64
CA TYR A 74 -0.92 -16.86 -6.78
C TYR A 74 -0.08 -18.13 -6.71
N VAL A 75 0.43 -18.48 -5.52
CA VAL A 75 1.17 -19.74 -5.30
C VAL A 75 0.30 -20.96 -5.62
N GLU A 76 -0.94 -20.99 -5.13
CA GLU A 76 -1.91 -22.06 -5.43
C GLU A 76 -2.17 -22.19 -6.93
N LYS A 77 -2.37 -21.06 -7.63
CA LYS A 77 -2.54 -21.04 -9.09
C LYS A 77 -1.33 -21.65 -9.79
N CYS A 78 -0.11 -21.22 -9.44
CA CYS A 78 1.12 -21.77 -10.03
C CYS A 78 1.27 -23.27 -9.76
N LEU A 79 0.88 -23.74 -8.57
CA LEU A 79 0.90 -25.16 -8.23
C LEU A 79 -0.09 -25.97 -9.07
N HIS A 80 -1.30 -25.46 -9.32
CA HIS A 80 -2.27 -26.10 -10.21
C HIS A 80 -1.82 -26.15 -11.68
N GLU A 81 -0.96 -25.22 -12.12
CA GLU A 81 -0.42 -25.22 -13.48
C GLU A 81 0.64 -26.32 -13.71
N ILE A 82 1.31 -26.77 -12.65
CA ILE A 82 2.42 -27.74 -12.74
C ILE A 82 2.11 -29.10 -12.10
N VAL A 83 1.13 -29.17 -11.19
CA VAL A 83 0.71 -30.39 -10.49
C VAL A 83 -0.72 -30.73 -10.89
N SER A 84 -0.89 -31.90 -11.51
CA SER A 84 -2.20 -32.36 -12.00
C SER A 84 -3.15 -32.85 -10.89
N ASP A 85 -2.62 -33.29 -9.74
CA ASP A 85 -3.41 -33.78 -8.62
C ASP A 85 -3.78 -32.64 -7.66
N GLU A 86 -5.07 -32.30 -7.61
CA GLU A 86 -5.59 -31.28 -6.70
C GLU A 86 -5.36 -31.60 -5.22
N ASN A 87 -5.34 -32.87 -4.83
CA ASN A 87 -5.13 -33.24 -3.43
C ASN A 87 -3.70 -32.92 -3.00
N VAL A 88 -2.72 -33.12 -3.89
CA VAL A 88 -1.32 -32.76 -3.65
C VAL A 88 -1.19 -31.24 -3.52
N VAL A 89 -1.84 -30.46 -4.38
CA VAL A 89 -1.83 -28.99 -4.28
C VAL A 89 -2.43 -28.53 -2.94
N LYS A 90 -3.57 -29.11 -2.53
CA LYS A 90 -4.20 -28.80 -1.23
C LYS A 90 -3.27 -29.12 -0.06
N GLN A 91 -2.59 -30.26 -0.07
CA GLN A 91 -1.63 -30.63 0.97
C GLN A 91 -0.46 -29.65 1.06
N ILE A 92 0.12 -29.26 -0.08
CA ILE A 92 1.20 -28.25 -0.14
C ILE A 92 0.71 -26.92 0.41
N MET A 93 -0.49 -26.47 0.01
CA MET A 93 -1.06 -25.21 0.48
C MET A 93 -1.35 -25.21 1.99
N ILE A 94 -1.78 -26.34 2.56
CA ILE A 94 -1.93 -26.51 4.01
C ILE A 94 -0.56 -26.39 4.70
N TYR A 95 0.44 -27.13 4.21
CA TYR A 95 1.79 -27.10 4.77
C TYR A 95 2.36 -25.67 4.79
N ILE A 96 2.25 -24.93 3.69
CA ILE A 96 2.71 -23.54 3.60
C ILE A 96 2.01 -22.65 4.64
N LYS A 97 0.70 -22.81 4.83
CA LYS A 97 -0.07 -22.01 5.80
C LYS A 97 0.35 -22.31 7.24
N GLU A 98 0.58 -23.57 7.58
CA GLU A 98 0.96 -24.00 8.93
C GLU A 98 2.38 -23.58 9.32
N HIS A 99 3.31 -23.55 8.35
CA HIS A 99 4.72 -23.20 8.60
C HIS A 99 5.01 -21.71 8.44
N ARG A 100 4.01 -20.90 8.06
CA ARG A 100 4.19 -19.46 7.93
C ARG A 100 4.31 -18.85 9.33
N GLU A 101 5.37 -18.08 9.56
CA GLU A 101 5.57 -17.40 10.84
C GLU A 101 4.40 -16.47 11.15
N VAL A 102 3.76 -16.69 12.30
CA VAL A 102 2.69 -15.84 12.81
C VAL A 102 3.29 -14.93 13.88
N LYS A 103 3.40 -13.65 13.56
CA LYS A 103 3.79 -12.63 14.54
C LYS A 103 2.55 -12.10 15.25
N VAL A 104 2.50 -12.26 16.57
CA VAL A 104 1.46 -11.65 17.41
C VAL A 104 1.97 -10.32 17.93
N GLU A 105 1.35 -9.22 17.49
CA GLU A 105 1.65 -7.87 17.97
C GLU A 105 0.45 -7.32 18.77
N SER A 106 0.71 -6.90 20.01
CA SER A 106 -0.28 -6.21 20.84
C SER A 106 -0.34 -4.74 20.44
N ALA A 107 -1.53 -4.22 20.17
CA ALA A 107 -1.74 -2.83 19.78
C ALA A 107 -2.97 -2.23 20.45
N ILE A 108 -2.90 -0.93 20.77
CA ILE A 108 -4.07 -0.15 21.19
C ILE A 108 -4.91 0.13 19.95
N LYS A 109 -6.18 -0.27 19.96
CA LYS A 109 -7.13 0.00 18.88
C LYS A 109 -8.25 0.90 19.37
N ARG A 110 -8.57 1.92 18.57
CA ARG A 110 -9.76 2.75 18.78
C ARG A 110 -10.92 2.22 17.94
N SER A 111 -12.10 2.12 18.53
CA SER A 111 -13.34 1.84 17.81
C SER A 111 -14.25 3.06 17.91
N TYR A 112 -14.90 3.42 16.80
CA TYR A 112 -15.86 4.51 16.77
C TYR A 112 -17.27 3.91 16.81
N THR A 113 -18.13 4.40 17.69
CA THR A 113 -19.57 4.13 17.61
C THR A 113 -20.12 4.92 16.44
N SER A 114 -20.66 4.24 15.44
CA SER A 114 -21.46 4.87 14.39
C SER A 114 -22.74 5.45 15.03
N SER A 115 -22.94 6.76 14.89
CA SER A 115 -24.23 7.41 15.13
C SER A 115 -25.09 7.37 13.87
#